data_AF-A0A1A6AVK3-F1
#
_entry.id   AF-A0A1A6AVK3-F1
#
_cell.length_a   1.000
_cell.length_b   1.000
_cell.length_c   1.000
_cell.angle_alpha   90.00
_cell.angle_beta   90.00
_cell.angle_gamma   90.00
#
_symmetry.space_group_name_H-M   'P 1'
#
loop_
_entity.id
_entity.type
_entity.pdbx_description
1 polymer ?
#
loop_
_entity_poly.entity_id
_entity_poly.type
_entity_poly.pdbx_seq_one_letter_code
_entity_poly.pdbx_strand_id
1 'polypeptide(L)'
;MFYCPYARRINNYYRANQMNSSIRVFHAAPNAPAVDVYANGKLIVKNLSYKELSQYISVAPGSYNIMVYPSGQMINPVINTNLNIPANTVFNVAVIGTIPDISLYPIQEPTTAQNFGRPCVRFVHLSPNAPAVDVKLSDGTKVFADVGYKDITDYACVPTGTYTFTVSLAGRDNVVLTVPNVKVDPNNYYTLYAVGLVGKSPALEVMLVPEPR
;
A
#
# COMPACT_ATOMS: atom_id res chain seq x y z
N MET A 1 23.82 -62.08 26.35
CA MET A 1 22.95 -60.89 26.37
C MET A 1 23.78 -59.72 26.87
N PHE A 2 24.24 -58.86 25.98
CA PHE A 2 24.86 -57.58 26.32
C PHE A 2 24.25 -56.54 25.38
N TYR A 3 23.33 -55.73 25.91
CA TYR A 3 22.67 -54.66 25.18
C TYR A 3 23.32 -53.35 25.61
N CYS A 4 23.99 -52.67 24.68
CA CYS A 4 24.57 -51.36 24.90
C CYS A 4 23.60 -50.23 24.48
N PRO A 5 23.75 -49.02 25.03
CA PRO A 5 22.71 -48.00 25.16
C PRO A 5 22.75 -46.91 24.06
N TYR A 6 21.83 -45.95 24.18
CA TYR A 6 21.71 -44.66 23.45
C TYR A 6 21.09 -44.65 22.05
N ALA A 7 19.87 -44.08 21.98
CA ALA A 7 19.62 -42.85 21.21
C ALA A 7 18.22 -42.32 21.56
N ARG A 8 18.13 -41.41 22.54
CA ARG A 8 16.98 -40.48 22.59
C ARG A 8 17.09 -39.59 21.37
N ARG A 9 16.28 -39.86 20.34
CA ARG A 9 16.00 -38.89 19.28
C ARG A 9 15.32 -37.69 19.93
N ILE A 10 16.08 -36.63 20.16
CA ILE A 10 15.51 -35.31 20.37
C ILE A 10 15.03 -34.88 18.98
N ASN A 11 13.74 -35.00 18.72
CA ASN A 11 13.12 -34.31 17.61
C ASN A 11 13.14 -32.81 17.94
N ASN A 12 14.24 -32.17 17.60
CA ASN A 12 14.28 -30.72 17.43
C ASN A 12 13.40 -30.41 16.23
N TYR A 13 12.08 -30.34 16.45
CA TYR A 13 11.23 -29.47 15.66
C TYR A 13 11.75 -28.07 15.93
N TYR A 14 12.71 -27.62 15.12
CA TYR A 14 12.84 -26.22 14.82
C TYR A 14 11.46 -25.81 14.32
N ARG A 15 10.61 -25.30 15.22
CA ARG A 15 9.64 -24.31 14.83
C ARG A 15 10.51 -23.21 14.26
N ALA A 16 10.75 -23.23 12.95
CA ALA A 16 11.08 -22.01 12.26
C ALA A 16 9.97 -21.07 12.71
N ASN A 17 10.30 -20.08 13.54
CA ASN A 17 9.41 -18.96 13.75
C ASN A 17 9.15 -18.46 12.34
N GLN A 18 8.03 -18.87 11.75
CA GLN A 18 7.61 -18.33 10.47
C GLN A 18 7.28 -16.89 10.79
N MET A 19 8.27 -16.06 10.52
CA MET A 19 8.25 -14.63 10.57
C MET A 19 7.32 -14.19 9.44
N ASN A 20 6.02 -14.36 9.71
CA ASN A 20 4.96 -14.08 8.77
C ASN A 20 5.02 -12.62 8.36
N SER A 21 4.56 -12.38 7.15
CA SER A 21 4.36 -11.04 6.62
C SER A 21 2.87 -10.78 6.53
N SER A 22 2.49 -9.52 6.44
CA SER A 22 1.10 -9.09 6.27
C SER A 22 0.96 -8.36 4.94
N ILE A 23 -0.01 -8.75 4.14
CA ILE A 23 -0.33 -8.05 2.89
C ILE A 23 -1.78 -7.60 2.90
N ARG A 24 -2.08 -6.45 2.31
CA ARG A 24 -3.42 -6.09 1.86
C ARG A 24 -3.35 -5.65 0.40
N VAL A 25 -4.48 -5.69 -0.30
CA VAL A 25 -4.56 -5.19 -1.68
C VAL A 25 -5.30 -3.87 -1.69
N PHE A 26 -4.80 -2.90 -2.45
CA PHE A 26 -5.45 -1.61 -2.69
C PHE A 26 -5.79 -1.46 -4.16
N HIS A 27 -7.06 -1.27 -4.51
CA HIS A 27 -7.43 -1.01 -5.89
C HIS A 27 -7.32 0.49 -6.22
N ALA A 28 -6.18 0.90 -6.76
CA ALA A 28 -5.88 2.30 -7.13
C ALA A 28 -5.98 2.60 -8.63
N ALA A 29 -6.27 1.61 -9.48
CA ALA A 29 -6.36 1.79 -10.93
C ALA A 29 -7.69 2.49 -11.34
N PRO A 30 -7.67 3.75 -11.80
CA PRO A 30 -8.89 4.42 -12.25
C PRO A 30 -9.50 3.74 -13.48
N ASN A 31 -10.84 3.76 -13.55
CA ASN A 31 -11.65 3.17 -14.64
C ASN A 31 -11.54 1.64 -14.83
N ALA A 32 -10.76 0.94 -14.01
CA ALA A 32 -10.83 -0.51 -13.99
C ALA A 32 -12.08 -0.97 -13.20
N PRO A 33 -12.75 -2.05 -13.65
CA PRO A 33 -13.85 -2.64 -12.88
C PRO A 33 -13.34 -3.20 -11.55
N ALA A 34 -14.24 -3.50 -10.62
CA ALA A 34 -13.88 -4.23 -9.41
C ALA A 34 -13.15 -5.53 -9.77
N VAL A 35 -12.24 -5.98 -8.90
CA VAL A 35 -11.35 -7.12 -9.20
C VAL A 35 -11.42 -8.24 -8.17
N ASP A 36 -11.17 -9.46 -8.64
CA ASP A 36 -10.86 -10.62 -7.81
C ASP A 36 -9.34 -10.89 -7.87
N VAL A 37 -8.73 -11.13 -6.71
CA VAL A 37 -7.28 -11.33 -6.57
C VAL A 37 -7.00 -12.74 -6.09
N TYR A 38 -6.13 -13.43 -6.81
CA TYR A 38 -5.72 -14.80 -6.54
C TYR A 38 -4.22 -14.86 -6.27
N ALA A 39 -3.82 -15.66 -5.29
CA ALA A 39 -2.43 -15.99 -5.02
C ALA A 39 -2.23 -17.50 -5.18
N ASN A 40 -1.31 -17.90 -6.06
CA ASN A 40 -1.05 -19.30 -6.42
C ASN A 40 -2.35 -20.07 -6.78
N GLY A 41 -3.24 -19.41 -7.53
CA GLY A 41 -4.54 -19.96 -7.95
C GLY A 41 -5.65 -19.95 -6.88
N LYS A 42 -5.37 -19.54 -5.64
CA LYS A 42 -6.37 -19.42 -4.57
C LYS A 42 -6.91 -17.98 -4.47
N LEU A 43 -8.23 -17.81 -4.46
CA LEU A 43 -8.87 -16.52 -4.22
C LEU A 43 -8.51 -15.99 -2.82
N ILE A 44 -7.97 -14.77 -2.75
CA ILE A 44 -7.59 -14.10 -1.50
C ILE A 44 -8.37 -12.81 -1.24
N VAL A 45 -8.82 -12.12 -2.28
CA VAL A 45 -9.67 -10.93 -2.18
C VAL A 45 -10.72 -11.00 -3.26
N LYS A 46 -11.99 -10.77 -2.90
CA LYS A 46 -13.13 -10.83 -3.81
C LYS A 46 -13.79 -9.47 -3.96
N ASN A 47 -14.16 -9.10 -5.17
CA ASN A 47 -14.95 -7.91 -5.51
C ASN A 47 -14.36 -6.60 -4.93
N LEU A 48 -13.04 -6.44 -5.00
CA LEU A 48 -12.36 -5.24 -4.52
C LEU A 48 -12.63 -4.08 -5.48
N SER A 49 -13.37 -3.08 -5.03
CA SER A 49 -13.78 -1.93 -5.86
C SER A 49 -12.70 -0.85 -5.93
N TYR A 50 -12.75 0.02 -6.93
CA TYR A 50 -11.85 1.18 -7.01
C TYR A 50 -11.88 2.01 -5.72
N LYS A 51 -10.70 2.41 -5.24
CA LYS A 51 -10.41 3.04 -3.94
C LYS A 51 -10.56 2.15 -2.70
N GLU A 52 -10.95 0.89 -2.85
CA GLU A 52 -11.08 -0.02 -1.72
C GLU A 52 -9.74 -0.66 -1.34
N LEU A 53 -9.54 -0.84 -0.04
CA LEU A 53 -8.46 -1.65 0.52
C LEU A 53 -9.05 -2.92 1.14
N SER A 54 -8.43 -4.07 0.88
CA SER A 54 -8.77 -5.30 1.57
C SER A 54 -8.35 -5.25 3.04
N GLN A 55 -8.85 -6.22 3.82
CA GLN A 55 -8.23 -6.55 5.09
C GLN A 55 -6.80 -7.06 4.90
N TYR A 56 -5.98 -6.95 5.95
CA TYR A 56 -4.67 -7.58 5.98
C TYR A 56 -4.80 -9.10 6.06
N ILE A 57 -3.94 -9.79 5.33
CA ILE A 57 -3.83 -11.24 5.23
C ILE A 57 -2.43 -11.61 5.68
N SER A 58 -2.33 -12.47 6.69
CA SER A 58 -1.05 -13.04 7.10
C SER A 58 -0.60 -14.10 6.08
N VAL A 59 0.64 -13.97 5.61
CA VAL A 59 1.24 -14.85 4.60
C VAL A 59 2.64 -15.27 5.04
N ALA A 60 3.05 -16.46 4.61
CA ALA A 60 4.44 -16.88 4.77
C ALA A 60 5.33 -16.04 3.82
N PRO A 61 6.62 -15.83 4.16
CA PRO A 61 7.55 -15.26 3.21
C PRO A 61 7.75 -16.18 2.00
N GLY A 62 7.89 -15.61 0.81
CA GLY A 62 8.13 -16.35 -0.42
C GLY A 62 7.65 -15.62 -1.67
N SER A 63 7.78 -16.31 -2.82
CA SER A 63 7.26 -15.84 -4.11
C SER A 63 5.85 -16.37 -4.33
N TYR A 64 4.92 -15.46 -4.65
CA TYR A 64 3.53 -15.77 -4.96
C TYR A 64 3.25 -15.38 -6.40
N ASN A 65 2.66 -16.28 -7.18
CA ASN A 65 2.04 -15.91 -8.44
C ASN A 65 0.71 -15.21 -8.13
N ILE A 66 0.63 -13.91 -8.42
CA ILE A 66 -0.57 -13.12 -8.23
C ILE A 66 -1.26 -12.95 -9.57
N MET A 67 -2.54 -13.36 -9.61
CA MET A 67 -3.43 -13.13 -10.72
C MET A 67 -4.56 -12.20 -10.30
N VAL A 68 -4.87 -11.22 -11.14
CA VAL A 68 -5.99 -10.30 -10.93
C VAL A 68 -6.95 -10.43 -12.10
N TYR A 69 -8.22 -10.64 -11.80
CA TYR A 69 -9.31 -10.77 -12.78
C TYR A 69 -10.35 -9.68 -12.55
N PRO A 70 -11.08 -9.23 -13.58
CA PRO A 70 -12.34 -8.55 -13.37
C PRO A 70 -13.24 -9.40 -12.46
N SER A 71 -13.91 -8.77 -11.50
CA SER A 71 -14.73 -9.45 -10.48
C SER A 71 -15.78 -10.35 -11.13
N GLY A 72 -15.88 -11.59 -10.65
CA GLY A 72 -16.78 -12.61 -11.18
C GLY A 72 -16.28 -13.31 -12.46
N GLN A 73 -15.09 -12.98 -12.96
CA GLN A 73 -14.44 -13.67 -14.07
C GLN A 73 -13.28 -14.55 -13.58
N MET A 74 -12.99 -15.61 -14.34
CA MET A 74 -11.88 -16.54 -14.07
C MET A 74 -11.05 -16.87 -15.32
N ILE A 75 -11.34 -16.19 -16.44
CA ILE A 75 -10.61 -16.33 -17.70
C ILE A 75 -9.94 -14.99 -18.00
N ASN A 76 -8.75 -15.03 -18.63
CA ASN A 76 -8.00 -13.86 -19.06
C ASN A 76 -7.68 -12.86 -17.93
N PRO A 77 -6.72 -13.17 -17.04
CA PRO A 77 -6.33 -12.24 -15.99
C PRO A 77 -5.79 -10.94 -16.60
N VAL A 78 -6.15 -9.80 -16.00
CA VAL A 78 -5.61 -8.47 -16.36
C VAL A 78 -4.21 -8.26 -15.79
N ILE A 79 -3.84 -9.00 -14.74
CA ILE A 79 -2.47 -9.09 -14.24
C ILE A 79 -2.15 -10.56 -13.97
N ASN A 80 -0.97 -11.01 -14.41
CA ASN A 80 -0.38 -12.29 -14.01
C ASN A 80 1.12 -12.07 -13.80
N THR A 81 1.54 -11.97 -12.54
CA THR A 81 2.94 -11.69 -12.20
C THR A 81 3.36 -12.39 -10.92
N ASN A 82 4.67 -12.58 -10.73
CA ASN A 82 5.20 -13.05 -9.47
C ASN A 82 5.50 -11.86 -8.54
N LEU A 83 5.11 -11.98 -7.28
CA LEU A 83 5.38 -11.03 -6.22
C LEU A 83 6.17 -11.72 -5.11
N ASN A 84 7.36 -11.19 -4.80
CA ASN A 84 8.19 -11.67 -3.71
C ASN A 84 7.82 -10.95 -2.40
N ILE A 85 7.52 -11.72 -1.36
CA ILE A 85 7.20 -11.23 -0.01
C ILE A 85 8.33 -11.65 0.94
N PRO A 86 9.23 -10.74 1.35
CA PRO A 86 10.24 -11.01 2.36
C PRO A 86 9.60 -11.26 3.74
N ALA A 87 10.32 -11.93 4.64
CA ALA A 87 9.86 -12.20 6.01
C ALA A 87 9.75 -10.92 6.85
N ASN A 88 8.84 -10.90 7.84
CA ASN A 88 8.57 -9.75 8.73
C ASN A 88 8.29 -8.42 8.02
N THR A 89 7.59 -8.46 6.89
CA THR A 89 7.21 -7.25 6.17
C THR A 89 5.71 -7.01 6.22
N VAL A 90 5.32 -5.75 6.06
CA VAL A 90 3.94 -5.35 5.86
C VAL A 90 3.87 -4.65 4.51
N PHE A 91 2.95 -5.05 3.64
CA PHE A 91 2.77 -4.47 2.32
C PHE A 91 1.32 -4.06 2.07
N ASN A 92 1.18 -2.90 1.44
CA ASN A 92 0.00 -2.56 0.68
C ASN A 92 0.30 -2.79 -0.81
N VAL A 93 -0.29 -3.82 -1.41
CA VAL A 93 -0.09 -4.17 -2.81
C VAL A 93 -1.13 -3.44 -3.63
N ALA A 94 -0.76 -2.34 -4.27
CA ALA A 94 -1.69 -1.55 -5.06
C ALA A 94 -1.84 -2.09 -6.48
N VAL A 95 -3.08 -2.22 -6.97
CA VAL A 95 -3.39 -2.35 -8.39
C VAL A 95 -3.40 -0.94 -8.98
N ILE A 96 -2.48 -0.64 -9.90
CA ILE A 96 -2.26 0.72 -10.43
C ILE A 96 -2.26 0.75 -11.96
N GLY A 97 -2.34 1.94 -12.54
CA GLY A 97 -2.31 2.16 -13.99
C GLY A 97 -3.71 2.36 -14.57
N THR A 98 -3.84 2.27 -15.89
CA THR A 98 -5.11 2.39 -16.62
C THR A 98 -5.19 1.27 -17.63
N ILE A 99 -6.39 0.75 -17.91
CA ILE A 99 -6.58 -0.26 -18.95
C ILE A 99 -6.02 0.26 -20.30
N PRO A 100 -5.26 -0.55 -21.05
CA PRO A 100 -4.90 -1.96 -20.78
C PRO A 100 -3.66 -2.16 -19.88
N ASP A 101 -2.92 -1.09 -19.56
CA ASP A 101 -1.66 -1.10 -18.82
C ASP A 101 -1.86 -1.04 -17.29
N ILE A 102 -2.43 -2.11 -16.72
CA ILE A 102 -2.57 -2.27 -15.26
C ILE A 102 -1.43 -3.14 -14.71
N SER A 103 -0.93 -2.82 -13.51
CA SER A 103 0.13 -3.58 -12.84
C SER A 103 -0.05 -3.61 -11.32
N LEU A 104 0.70 -4.49 -10.65
CA LEU A 104 0.85 -4.47 -9.19
C LEU A 104 2.01 -3.59 -8.77
N TYR A 105 1.82 -2.82 -7.71
CA TYR A 105 2.84 -2.00 -7.10
C TYR A 105 2.90 -2.26 -5.59
N PRO A 106 3.92 -2.99 -5.11
CA PRO A 106 4.08 -3.26 -3.70
C PRO A 106 4.59 -2.02 -2.97
N ILE A 107 3.81 -1.50 -2.04
CA ILE A 107 4.19 -0.40 -1.15
C ILE A 107 4.49 -1.00 0.22
N GLN A 108 5.77 -1.03 0.59
CA GLN A 108 6.16 -1.51 1.91
C GLN A 108 5.73 -0.51 2.97
N GLU A 109 5.19 -1.00 4.08
CA GLU A 109 4.94 -0.24 5.30
C GLU A 109 6.16 -0.46 6.21
N PRO A 110 7.06 0.54 6.36
CA PRO A 110 8.26 0.38 7.17
C PRO A 110 7.89 0.06 8.62
N THR A 111 8.35 -1.07 9.14
CA THR A 111 8.04 -1.56 10.50
C THR A 111 8.85 -0.87 11.60
N THR A 112 9.69 0.12 11.25
CA THR A 112 10.65 0.74 12.18
C THR A 112 10.29 2.14 12.68
N ALA A 113 10.68 2.35 13.95
CA ALA A 113 10.87 3.56 14.75
C ALA A 113 9.69 4.10 15.58
N GLN A 114 10.02 4.41 16.85
CA GLN A 114 9.18 5.13 17.80
C GLN A 114 8.85 6.51 17.25
N ASN A 115 7.57 6.79 17.09
CA ASN A 115 7.10 8.12 16.75
C ASN A 115 7.06 9.07 17.97
N PHE A 116 7.67 8.69 19.10
CA PHE A 116 7.67 9.45 20.38
C PHE A 116 6.30 10.05 20.73
N GLY A 117 5.20 9.34 20.43
CA GLY A 117 3.83 9.84 20.66
C GLY A 117 3.20 10.61 19.50
N ARG A 118 3.96 11.01 18.47
CA ARG A 118 3.49 11.83 17.35
C ARG A 118 2.86 10.98 16.23
N PRO A 119 1.88 11.50 15.48
CA PRO A 119 1.53 10.92 14.19
C PRO A 119 2.59 11.17 13.14
N CYS A 120 2.69 10.25 12.17
CA CYS A 120 3.52 10.45 11.00
C CYS A 120 2.72 10.20 9.71
N VAL A 121 2.93 11.03 8.71
CA VAL A 121 2.29 10.95 7.39
C VAL A 121 3.35 10.74 6.33
N ARG A 122 3.04 9.98 5.28
CA ARG A 122 3.81 9.95 4.03
C ARG A 122 2.87 10.11 2.84
N PHE A 123 3.42 10.39 1.67
CA PHE A 123 2.66 10.52 0.44
C PHE A 123 3.08 9.46 -0.57
N VAL A 124 2.10 8.90 -1.27
CA VAL A 124 2.32 7.95 -2.36
C VAL A 124 1.49 8.38 -3.55
N HIS A 125 2.15 8.62 -4.68
CA HIS A 125 1.48 9.15 -5.84
C HIS A 125 1.09 8.03 -6.82
N LEU A 126 -0.18 7.66 -6.86
CA LEU A 126 -0.70 6.59 -7.72
C LEU A 126 -1.59 7.06 -8.87
N SER A 127 -1.70 8.38 -9.12
CA SER A 127 -2.39 8.91 -10.30
C SER A 127 -1.52 8.75 -11.57
N PRO A 128 -1.92 7.94 -12.56
CA PRO A 128 -1.04 7.57 -13.67
C PRO A 128 -0.82 8.67 -14.72
N ASN A 129 -1.66 9.71 -14.76
CA ASN A 129 -1.55 10.80 -15.73
C ASN A 129 -1.28 12.16 -15.09
N ALA A 130 -1.12 12.22 -13.76
CA ALA A 130 -0.79 13.46 -13.08
C ALA A 130 0.73 13.69 -13.14
N PRO A 131 1.18 14.94 -13.42
CA PRO A 131 2.57 15.32 -13.24
C PRO A 131 3.00 15.23 -11.77
N ALA A 132 4.30 15.39 -11.50
CA ALA A 132 4.81 15.50 -10.15
C ALA A 132 4.13 16.64 -9.38
N VAL A 133 3.96 16.43 -8.06
CA VAL A 133 3.23 17.36 -7.18
C VAL A 133 4.05 17.79 -5.98
N ASP A 134 3.80 19.00 -5.51
CA ASP A 134 4.16 19.46 -4.18
C ASP A 134 2.95 19.29 -3.25
N VAL A 135 3.20 18.81 -2.02
CA VAL A 135 2.18 18.70 -0.96
C VAL A 135 2.52 19.70 0.13
N LYS A 136 1.63 20.65 0.38
CA LYS A 136 1.82 21.74 1.34
C LYS A 136 0.70 21.75 2.39
N LEU A 137 0.97 22.31 3.55
CA LEU A 137 -0.08 22.71 4.51
C LEU A 137 -0.72 24.02 4.05
N SER A 138 -1.87 24.37 4.64
CA SER A 138 -2.61 25.60 4.34
C SER A 138 -1.83 26.89 4.64
N ASP A 139 -0.81 26.83 5.51
CA ASP A 139 0.09 27.94 5.82
C ASP A 139 1.24 28.09 4.79
N GLY A 140 1.27 27.25 3.76
CA GLY A 140 2.29 27.24 2.72
C GLY A 140 3.50 26.35 3.04
N THR A 141 3.59 25.76 4.23
CA THR A 141 4.67 24.85 4.61
C THR A 141 4.69 23.65 3.65
N LYS A 142 5.77 23.50 2.89
CA LYS A 142 5.95 22.34 2.01
C LYS A 142 6.34 21.12 2.85
N VAL A 143 5.52 20.07 2.76
CA VAL A 143 5.72 18.81 3.48
C VAL A 143 6.46 17.81 2.60
N PHE A 144 6.01 17.69 1.34
CA PHE A 144 6.64 16.84 0.33
C PHE A 144 6.80 17.63 -0.96
N ALA A 145 7.91 17.40 -1.65
CA ALA A 145 8.28 18.13 -2.85
C ALA A 145 8.49 17.16 -4.02
N ASP A 146 8.10 17.60 -5.22
CA ASP A 146 8.40 16.91 -6.48
C ASP A 146 8.09 15.39 -6.47
N VAL A 147 6.92 15.02 -5.93
CA VAL A 147 6.53 13.62 -5.82
C VAL A 147 5.86 13.18 -7.12
N GLY A 148 6.56 12.37 -7.92
CA GLY A 148 6.11 11.85 -9.21
C GLY A 148 5.33 10.54 -9.11
N TYR A 149 4.77 10.09 -10.24
CA TYR A 149 4.00 8.84 -10.30
C TYR A 149 4.84 7.64 -9.83
N LYS A 150 4.28 6.88 -8.88
CA LYS A 150 4.85 5.74 -8.14
C LYS A 150 5.87 6.11 -7.07
N ASP A 151 6.20 7.37 -6.89
CA ASP A 151 7.08 7.78 -5.78
C ASP A 151 6.40 7.57 -4.43
N ILE A 152 7.22 7.18 -3.45
CA ILE A 152 6.86 6.97 -2.06
C ILE A 152 7.79 7.87 -1.25
N THR A 153 7.24 8.80 -0.49
CA THR A 153 8.05 9.66 0.38
C THR A 153 8.43 8.95 1.66
N ASP A 154 9.49 9.45 2.30
CA ASP A 154 9.69 9.19 3.73
C ASP A 154 8.54 9.77 4.56
N TYR A 155 8.43 9.31 5.80
CA TYR A 155 7.46 9.86 6.74
C TYR A 155 7.89 11.24 7.27
N ALA A 156 6.94 12.16 7.30
CA ALA A 156 7.01 13.39 8.07
C ALA A 156 6.17 13.24 9.34
N CYS A 157 6.79 13.37 10.51
CA CYS A 157 6.08 13.33 11.79
C CYS A 157 5.68 14.73 12.24
N VAL A 158 4.40 14.92 12.52
CA VAL A 158 3.79 16.22 12.82
C VAL A 158 3.13 16.20 14.20
N PRO A 159 2.84 17.36 14.81
CA PRO A 159 1.97 17.39 15.98
C PRO A 159 0.62 16.70 15.72
N THR A 160 0.01 16.14 16.76
CA THR A 160 -1.37 15.64 16.67
C THR A 160 -2.30 16.81 16.34
N GLY A 161 -3.23 16.58 15.40
CA GLY A 161 -4.18 17.60 15.03
C GLY A 161 -4.94 17.28 13.75
N THR A 162 -5.65 18.30 13.27
CA THR A 162 -6.37 18.27 12.00
C THR A 162 -5.71 19.26 11.05
N TYR A 163 -5.37 18.79 9.86
CA TYR A 163 -4.66 19.54 8.85
C TYR A 163 -5.50 19.72 7.59
N THR A 164 -5.27 20.82 6.89
CA THR A 164 -5.68 20.97 5.50
C THR A 164 -4.43 20.89 4.64
N PHE A 165 -4.37 19.88 3.78
CA PHE A 165 -3.31 19.75 2.80
C PHE A 165 -3.74 20.38 1.47
N THR A 166 -2.79 20.94 0.75
CA THR A 166 -2.94 21.41 -0.62
C THR A 166 -1.94 20.67 -1.48
N VAL A 167 -2.39 20.29 -2.68
CA VAL A 167 -1.56 19.65 -3.69
C VAL A 167 -1.48 20.62 -4.85
N SER A 168 -0.26 20.96 -5.27
CA SER A 168 0.02 21.80 -6.43
C SER A 168 0.93 21.04 -7.40
N LEU A 169 0.95 21.43 -8.67
CA LEU A 169 1.96 20.92 -9.59
C LEU A 169 3.36 21.30 -9.07
N ALA A 170 4.32 20.39 -9.19
CA ALA A 170 5.67 20.60 -8.66
C ALA A 170 6.29 21.90 -9.18
N GLY A 171 6.84 22.70 -8.27
CA GLY A 171 7.46 23.98 -8.60
C GLY A 171 6.49 25.10 -9.00
N ARG A 172 5.17 24.89 -8.84
CA ARG A 172 4.14 25.91 -9.06
C ARG A 172 3.32 26.15 -7.81
N ASP A 173 2.70 27.32 -7.73
CA ASP A 173 1.83 27.70 -6.61
C ASP A 173 0.34 27.52 -6.92
N ASN A 174 -0.02 27.05 -8.12
CA ASN A 174 -1.39 26.75 -8.46
C ASN A 174 -1.84 25.46 -7.77
N VAL A 175 -2.67 25.59 -6.74
CA VAL A 175 -3.30 24.47 -6.05
C VAL A 175 -4.27 23.77 -7.02
N VAL A 176 -4.08 22.47 -7.21
CA VAL A 176 -4.93 21.61 -8.05
C VAL A 176 -5.90 20.76 -7.24
N LEU A 177 -5.60 20.52 -5.96
CA LEU A 177 -6.47 19.79 -5.04
C LEU A 177 -6.27 20.29 -3.60
N THR A 178 -7.36 20.48 -2.88
CA THR A 178 -7.37 20.76 -1.44
C THR A 178 -7.99 19.60 -0.70
N VAL A 179 -7.31 19.12 0.35
CA VAL A 179 -7.71 17.99 1.18
C VAL A 179 -7.93 18.51 2.60
N PRO A 180 -9.16 18.97 2.92
CA PRO A 180 -9.46 19.51 4.24
C PRO A 180 -9.65 18.39 5.27
N ASN A 181 -9.60 18.76 6.55
CA ASN A 181 -10.00 17.92 7.68
C ASN A 181 -9.24 16.59 7.82
N VAL A 182 -7.95 16.57 7.43
CA VAL A 182 -7.08 15.40 7.62
C VAL A 182 -6.68 15.31 9.09
N LYS A 183 -7.41 14.50 9.84
CA LYS A 183 -7.14 14.23 11.25
C LYS A 183 -6.06 13.16 11.40
N VAL A 184 -5.03 13.47 12.17
CA VAL A 184 -3.95 12.55 12.51
C VAL A 184 -3.82 12.40 14.02
N ASP A 185 -4.02 11.17 14.49
CA ASP A 185 -4.06 10.81 15.91
C ASP A 185 -2.70 10.34 16.42
N PRO A 186 -2.36 10.57 17.71
CA PRO A 186 -1.06 10.22 18.24
C PRO A 186 -0.75 8.73 18.07
N ASN A 187 0.53 8.40 17.97
CA ASN A 187 1.04 7.03 17.78
C ASN A 187 0.64 6.34 16.47
N ASN A 188 0.00 7.02 15.51
CA ASN A 188 -0.42 6.42 14.24
C ASN A 188 0.48 6.80 13.06
N TYR A 189 0.51 5.90 12.08
CA TYR A 189 1.11 6.14 10.77
C TYR A 189 0.01 6.22 9.73
N TYR A 190 0.17 7.14 8.78
CA TYR A 190 -0.78 7.32 7.70
C TYR A 190 -0.06 7.46 6.37
N THR A 191 -0.71 6.96 5.32
CA THR A 191 -0.33 7.25 3.94
C THR A 191 -1.42 8.05 3.25
N LEU A 192 -1.01 9.15 2.63
CA LEU A 192 -1.81 9.94 1.71
C LEU A 192 -1.59 9.39 0.30
N TYR A 193 -2.56 8.65 -0.23
CA TYR A 193 -2.53 8.12 -1.59
C TYR A 193 -3.19 9.10 -2.56
N ALA A 194 -2.43 9.64 -3.52
CA ALA A 194 -3.05 10.34 -4.66
C ALA A 194 -3.52 9.34 -5.71
N VAL A 195 -4.81 9.29 -5.99
CA VAL A 195 -5.44 8.37 -6.95
C VAL A 195 -6.33 9.15 -7.92
N GLY A 196 -6.83 8.48 -8.96
CA GLY A 196 -7.68 9.11 -9.97
C GLY A 196 -6.85 9.75 -11.08
N LEU A 197 -7.48 10.65 -11.83
CA LEU A 197 -6.91 11.23 -13.04
C LEU A 197 -7.04 12.76 -13.04
N VAL A 198 -6.01 13.43 -13.54
CA VAL A 198 -6.07 14.87 -13.82
C VAL A 198 -6.91 15.09 -15.08
N GLY A 199 -7.93 15.96 -14.97
CA GLY A 199 -8.78 16.36 -16.09
C GLY A 199 -9.69 15.26 -16.66
N LYS A 200 -9.81 14.11 -15.97
CA LYS A 200 -10.67 12.98 -16.39
C LYS A 200 -11.43 12.41 -15.19
N SER A 201 -12.34 11.48 -15.45
CA SER A 201 -13.05 10.71 -14.41
C SER A 201 -12.40 9.33 -14.23
N PRO A 202 -12.30 8.79 -13.00
CA PRO A 202 -12.50 9.51 -11.73
C PRO A 202 -11.45 10.60 -11.53
N ALA A 203 -11.87 11.74 -10.98
CA ALA A 203 -10.98 12.89 -10.77
C ALA A 203 -9.87 12.58 -9.75
N LEU A 204 -8.77 13.33 -9.84
CA LEU A 204 -7.68 13.28 -8.86
C LEU A 204 -8.21 13.52 -7.44
N GLU A 205 -7.84 12.65 -6.52
CA GLU A 205 -8.24 12.67 -5.12
C GLU A 205 -7.06 12.19 -4.26
N VAL A 206 -7.04 12.62 -2.99
CA VAL A 206 -6.09 12.09 -2.00
C VAL A 206 -6.87 11.35 -0.92
N MET A 207 -6.50 10.10 -0.68
CA MET A 207 -7.06 9.26 0.37
C MET A 207 -6.10 9.18 1.56
N LEU A 208 -6.61 9.45 2.76
CA LEU A 208 -5.89 9.17 4.01
C LEU A 208 -6.13 7.71 4.42
N VAL A 209 -5.08 6.92 4.46
CA VAL A 209 -5.14 5.51 4.85
C VAL A 209 -4.29 5.29 6.11
N PRO A 210 -4.87 4.82 7.22
CA PRO A 210 -4.10 4.42 8.38
C PRO A 210 -3.29 3.14 8.10
N GLU A 211 -2.13 3.07 8.72
CA GLU A 211 -1.21 1.94 8.69
C GLU A 211 -1.13 1.35 10.09
N PRO A 212 -2.01 0.38 10.42
CA PRO A 212 -1.97 -0.27 11.71
C PRO A 212 -0.62 -0.97 11.91
N ARG A 213 -0.06 -0.77 13.09
CA ARG A 213 1.20 -1.38 13.53
C ARG A 213 0.95 -2.67 14.30
#